data_AF-A0A0A8ZFQ4-F1
#
_entry.id   AF-A0A0A8ZFQ4-F1
#
_cell.length_a   1.000
_cell.length_b   1.000
_cell.length_c   1.000
_cell.angle_alpha   90.00
_cell.angle_beta   90.00
_cell.angle_gamma   90.00
#
_symmetry.space_group_name_H-M   'P 1'
#
loop_
_entity.id
_entity.type
_entity.pdbx_description
1 polymer ?
#
loop_
_entity_poly.entity_id
_entity_poly.type
_entity_poly.pdbx_seq_one_letter_code
_entity_poly.pdbx_strand_id
1 'polypeptide(L)' 'MLRFVDTSQVTMGPQDSPGYWLVTGARLDVDKGRISLHVKFSLLAPAS' A
#
# COMPACT_ATOMS: atom_id res chain seq x y z
N MET A 1 15.88 19.34 12.67
CA MET A 1 15.47 17.94 12.87
C MET A 1 14.77 17.47 11.59
N LEU A 2 15.45 16.71 10.73
CA LEU A 2 14.87 16.22 9.48
C LEU A 2 14.02 14.98 9.79
N ARG A 3 12.71 15.03 9.50
CA ARG A 3 11.84 13.86 9.58
C ARG A 3 11.91 13.15 8.24
N PHE A 4 12.67 12.07 8.19
CA PHE A 4 12.71 11.20 7.02
C PHE A 4 11.50 10.27 7.09
N VAL A 5 10.74 10.24 6.00
CA VAL A 5 9.70 9.22 5.82
C VAL A 5 10.43 7.91 5.57
N ASP A 6 10.17 6.92 6.41
CA ASP A 6 10.66 5.58 6.17
C ASP A 6 10.05 5.07 4.85
N THR A 7 10.92 4.78 3.89
CA THR A 7 10.55 4.25 2.57
C THR A 7 10.72 2.73 2.51
N SER A 8 11.02 2.09 3.65
CA SER A 8 10.98 0.64 3.77
C SER A 8 9.61 0.18 3.26
N GLN A 9 9.66 -0.52 2.14
CA GLN A 9 8.48 -1.11 1.56
C GLN A 9 7.97 -2.08 2.62
N VAL A 10 6.75 -1.89 3.11
CA VAL A 10 6.08 -2.91 3.92
C VAL A 10 5.81 -4.07 2.97
N THR A 11 6.80 -4.93 2.79
CA THR A 11 6.63 -6.27 2.28
C THR A 11 5.92 -7.06 3.38
N MET A 12 4.63 -6.77 3.57
CA MET A 12 3.70 -7.82 3.97
C MET A 12 3.62 -8.78 2.79
N GLY A 13 4.67 -9.59 2.71
CA GLY A 13 4.88 -10.53 1.62
C GLY A 13 4.00 -11.76 1.79
N PRO A 14 3.95 -12.61 0.76
CA PRO A 14 3.16 -13.85 0.69
C PRO A 14 3.58 -14.97 1.67
N GLN A 15 4.21 -14.67 2.82
CA GLN A 15 4.50 -15.70 3.82
C GLN A 15 3.19 -16.31 4.37
N ASP A 16 2.07 -15.58 4.24
CA ASP A 16 0.72 -16.13 4.14
C ASP A 16 0.33 -16.23 2.65
N SER A 17 0.06 -17.44 2.15
CA SER A 17 -0.29 -17.68 0.75
C SER A 17 -1.63 -17.02 0.33
N PRO A 18 -1.83 -16.65 -0.97
CA PRO A 18 -0.83 -16.57 -2.05
C PRO A 18 -0.91 -15.26 -2.85
N GLY A 19 0.11 -14.39 -2.79
CA GLY A 19 0.37 -13.47 -3.90
C GLY A 19 0.86 -12.07 -3.53
N TYR A 20 1.52 -11.45 -4.50
CA TYR A 20 2.00 -10.08 -4.42
C TYR A 20 0.81 -9.11 -4.39
N TRP A 21 0.76 -8.25 -3.38
CA TRP A 21 -0.23 -7.17 -3.31
C TRP A 21 0.15 -6.05 -4.29
N LEU A 22 -0.61 -5.92 -5.37
CA LEU A 22 -0.48 -4.80 -6.29
C LEU A 22 -1.36 -3.65 -5.79
N VAL A 23 -0.80 -2.44 -5.77
CA VAL A 23 -1.62 -1.23 -5.61
C VAL A 23 -2.44 -1.06 -6.89
N THR A 24 -3.74 -1.27 -6.78
CA THR A 24 -4.68 -1.13 -7.90
C THR A 24 -5.43 0.19 -7.87
N GLY A 25 -5.31 0.95 -6.78
CA GLY A 25 -5.86 2.30 -6.71
C GLY A 25 -5.33 3.08 -5.53
N ALA A 26 -5.33 4.40 -5.67
CA ALA A 26 -5.03 5.33 -4.60
C ALA A 26 -6.00 6.50 -4.65
N ARG A 27 -6.31 7.06 -3.47
CA ARG A 27 -7.11 8.28 -3.31
C ARG A 27 -6.42 9.19 -2.32
N LEU A 28 -6.06 10.38 -2.76
CA LEU A 28 -5.60 11.46 -1.89
C LEU A 28 -6.84 12.18 -1.33
N ASP A 29 -6.87 12.39 -0.02
CA ASP A 29 -7.97 13.03 0.68
C ASP A 29 -7.45 13.93 1.82
N VAL A 30 -8.34 14.77 2.36
CA VAL A 30 -8.08 15.55 3.58
C VAL A 30 -9.09 15.14 4.64
N ASP A 31 -8.67 14.29 5.58
CA ASP A 31 -9.48 13.86 6.71
C ASP A 31 -9.17 14.73 7.93
N LYS A 32 -10.19 15.43 8.46
CA LYS A 32 -10.08 16.30 9.65
C LYS A 32 -8.93 17.33 9.58
N GLY A 33 -8.68 17.87 8.39
CA GLY A 33 -7.60 18.84 8.16
C GLY A 33 -6.20 18.24 7.99
N ARG A 34 -6.09 16.90 7.93
CA ARG A 34 -4.82 16.20 7.65
C ARG A 34 -4.88 15.55 6.27
N ILE A 35 -3.80 15.74 5.50
CA ILE A 35 -3.63 15.06 4.20
C ILE A 35 -3.44 13.56 4.46
N SER A 36 -4.25 12.74 3.79
CA SER A 36 -4.31 11.28 3.92
C SER A 36 -4.30 10.63 2.54
N LEU A 37 -3.62 9.49 2.41
CA LEU A 37 -3.60 8.70 1.18
C LEU A 37 -4.19 7.31 1.44
N HIS A 38 -5.34 7.04 0.83
CA HIS A 38 -6.01 5.75 0.90
C HIS A 38 -5.53 4.89 -0.26
N VAL A 39 -5.08 3.67 0.02
CA VAL A 39 -4.51 2.77 -0.99
C VAL A 39 -5.32 1.48 -1.03
N LYS A 40 -5.71 1.04 -2.24
CA LYS A 40 -6.33 -0.26 -2.48
C LYS A 40 -5.28 -1.22 -3.00
N PHE A 41 -5.24 -2.40 -2.39
CA PHE A 41 -4.38 -3.49 -2.80
C PHE A 41 -5.23 -4.62 -3.37
N SER A 42 -4.70 -5.32 -4.37
CA SER A 42 -5.31 -6.53 -4.92
C SER A 42 -4.23 -7.60 -5.08
N LEU A 43 -4.63 -8.84 -4.88
CA LEU A 43 -3.74 -9.97 -5.03
C LEU A 43 -3.46 -10.22 -6.51
N LEU A 44 -2.20 -10.25 -6.90
CA LEU A 44 -1.81 -10.68 -8.24
C LEU A 44 -1.85 -12.21 -8.29
N ALA A 45 -2.91 -12.77 -8.85
CA ALA A 45 -3.02 -14.20 -9.15
C ALA A 45 -2.60 -14.48 -10.61
N PRO A 46 -1.94 -15.62 -10.90
CA PRO A 46 -1.64 -16.02 -12.27
C PRO A 46 -2.94 -16.28 -13.04
N ALA A 47 -3.02 -15.80 -14.28
CA ALA A 47 -4.10 -16.17 -15.19
C ALA A 47 -3.97 -17.66 -15.51
N SER A 48 -5.02 -18.44 -15.20
CA SER A 48 -5.14 -19.85 -15.59
C SER A 48 -5.68 -19.97 -17.01
#